data_AF-A0A954N1U7-F1
#
_entry.id   AF-A0A954N1U7-F1
#
_cell.length_a   1.000
_cell.length_b   1.000
_cell.length_c   1.000
_cell.angle_alpha   90.00
_cell.angle_beta   90.00
_cell.angle_gamma   90.00
#
_symmetry.space_group_name_H-M   'P 1'
#
loop_
_entity.id
_entity.type
_entity.pdbx_description
1 polymer ?
#
loop_
_entity_poly.entity_id
_entity_poly.type
_entity_poly.pdbx_seq_one_letter_code
_entity_poly.pdbx_strand_id
1 'polypeptide(L)'
;MQDNFRPEGMMVILGSLFLAGLFMSSDTISRGIAFNILRLPRQFFEPVPPTKTKQAAPVKLNPIVFTTDTAEAPPPPPAPKPAKKKISFFSVGFRAEPDETDDLESEAVAVTETFHADSPVEYAPRPVRINPPRTSRPSPQPVDDDSDDDYGDDYEERPLPTPDLLDEAEEFPYELLAEKAKVAAATLERTFKEFGLNIRVVEIDTGPVITQFELELEAGLRLSKVSALADDLAIALRVPSVRVVAPIPGKNTVGVEVPNDKQVMVRLRELIESCGEDAASKRIPIFLGKDVTGRPLVVDLTKMPHLLIAGRTGTGKSVCLNTLILSILMTRTPEQVKMLMVDPKMVELSPYTKIPHLMNPVITDMKKAEAVLAWAVDKMEERYDLLAQVGVRHLDSYNKLGKDKVLDKLGIDPDSEEAEGVPERMPYIVIIADEMADLMMTAGKDVEQHIIRLAQKSRAVGIHLILATQKP
;
A
#
# COMPACT_ATOMS: atom_id res chain seq x y z
N MET A 1 -37.37 -10.22 -15.48
CA MET A 1 -37.23 -8.74 -15.58
C MET A 1 -36.52 -8.38 -16.90
N GLN A 2 -36.90 -8.99 -18.02
CA GLN A 2 -36.17 -8.87 -19.30
C GLN A 2 -37.04 -8.54 -20.53
N ASP A 3 -38.35 -8.29 -20.38
CA ASP A 3 -39.25 -8.10 -21.53
C ASP A 3 -39.66 -6.63 -21.81
N ASN A 4 -38.99 -5.63 -21.23
CA ASN A 4 -39.44 -4.23 -21.33
C ASN A 4 -38.58 -3.27 -22.19
N PHE A 5 -37.56 -3.74 -22.90
CA PHE A 5 -36.78 -2.86 -23.77
C PHE A 5 -37.22 -2.97 -25.24
N ARG A 6 -38.22 -2.16 -25.60
CA ARG A 6 -38.55 -1.93 -27.01
C ARG A 6 -37.38 -1.20 -27.70
N PRO A 7 -37.04 -1.52 -28.96
CA PRO A 7 -35.91 -0.93 -29.69
C PRO A 7 -36.01 0.61 -29.79
N GLU A 8 -37.22 1.14 -29.76
CA GLU A 8 -37.51 2.58 -29.71
C GLU A 8 -36.93 3.25 -28.45
N GLY A 9 -37.02 2.60 -27.28
CA GLY A 9 -36.46 3.13 -26.03
C GLY A 9 -34.92 3.13 -26.03
N MET A 10 -34.31 2.14 -26.68
CA MET A 10 -32.85 2.07 -26.80
C MET A 10 -32.30 3.18 -27.71
N MET A 11 -33.01 3.51 -28.80
CA MET A 11 -32.67 4.64 -29.68
C MET A 11 -32.75 5.98 -28.94
N VAL A 12 -33.74 6.18 -28.06
CA VAL A 12 -33.87 7.41 -27.27
C VAL A 12 -32.73 7.55 -26.23
N ILE A 13 -32.33 6.44 -25.60
CA ILE A 13 -31.24 6.45 -24.62
C ILE A 13 -29.89 6.67 -25.31
N LEU A 14 -29.62 5.98 -26.42
CA LEU A 14 -28.39 6.18 -27.18
C LEU A 14 -28.31 7.59 -27.79
N GLY A 15 -29.44 8.11 -28.29
CA GLY A 15 -29.53 9.48 -28.80
C GLY A 15 -29.29 10.53 -27.72
N SER A 16 -29.85 10.35 -26.52
CA SER A 16 -29.67 11.29 -25.41
C SER A 16 -28.23 11.26 -24.85
N LEU A 17 -27.60 10.09 -24.76
CA LEU A 17 -26.18 9.96 -24.39
C LEU A 17 -25.24 10.59 -25.43
N PHE A 18 -25.53 10.41 -26.73
CA PHE A 18 -24.75 11.03 -27.80
C PHE A 18 -24.84 12.56 -27.78
N LEU A 19 -26.05 13.11 -27.55
CA LEU A 19 -26.26 14.55 -27.46
C LEU A 19 -25.56 15.15 -26.21
N ALA A 20 -25.61 14.44 -25.08
CA ALA A 20 -24.88 14.82 -23.87
C ALA A 20 -23.36 14.82 -24.10
N GLY A 21 -22.83 13.82 -24.81
CA GLY A 21 -21.42 13.77 -25.20
C GLY A 21 -20.99 14.95 -26.08
N LEU A 22 -21.83 15.35 -27.05
CA LEU A 22 -21.56 16.53 -27.88
C LEU A 22 -21.58 17.85 -27.08
N PHE A 23 -22.40 17.95 -26.04
CA PHE A 23 -22.44 19.13 -25.15
C PHE A 23 -21.22 19.21 -24.22
N MET A 24 -20.73 18.05 -23.76
CA MET A 24 -19.57 17.94 -22.88
C MET A 24 -18.22 18.01 -23.63
N SER A 25 -18.22 17.88 -24.96
CA SER A 25 -17.03 18.09 -25.79
C SER A 25 -16.49 19.51 -25.63
N SER A 26 -15.17 19.64 -25.45
CA SER A 26 -14.46 20.91 -25.28
C SER A 26 -14.33 21.70 -26.58
N ASP A 27 -14.64 21.08 -27.72
CA ASP A 27 -14.47 21.66 -29.04
C ASP A 27 -15.70 22.49 -29.47
N THR A 28 -15.47 23.73 -29.92
CA THR A 28 -16.51 24.69 -30.30
C THR A 28 -17.42 24.21 -31.44
N ILE A 29 -16.89 23.35 -32.31
CA ILE A 29 -17.63 22.79 -33.45
C ILE A 29 -18.70 21.80 -32.98
N SER A 30 -18.37 20.93 -32.01
CA SER A 30 -19.30 19.93 -31.46
C SER A 30 -20.51 20.57 -30.78
N ARG A 31 -20.29 21.68 -30.05
CA ARG A 31 -21.36 22.46 -29.41
C ARG A 31 -22.27 23.15 -30.42
N GLY A 32 -21.71 23.64 -31.54
CA GLY A 32 -22.49 24.21 -32.64
C GLY A 32 -23.44 23.20 -33.30
N ILE A 33 -22.99 21.95 -33.47
CA ILE A 33 -23.82 20.85 -33.99
C ILE A 33 -24.96 20.52 -33.02
N ALA A 34 -24.68 20.43 -31.72
CA ALA A 34 -25.71 20.16 -30.71
C ALA A 34 -26.81 21.24 -30.69
N PHE A 35 -26.44 22.51 -30.86
CA PHE A 35 -27.38 23.62 -30.88
C PHE A 35 -28.29 23.62 -32.12
N ASN A 36 -27.76 23.20 -33.28
CA ASN A 36 -28.54 23.08 -34.51
C ASN A 36 -29.52 21.90 -34.49
N ILE A 37 -29.17 20.78 -33.85
CA ILE A 37 -30.07 19.63 -33.68
C ILE A 37 -31.26 20.01 -32.79
N LEU A 38 -31.05 20.81 -31.76
CA LEU A 38 -32.12 21.28 -30.86
C LEU A 38 -33.11 22.27 -31.52
N ARG A 39 -32.72 22.86 -32.66
CA ARG A 39 -33.51 23.86 -33.39
C ARG A 39 -34.43 23.27 -34.46
N LEU A 40 -34.41 21.95 -34.66
CA LEU A 40 -35.31 21.28 -35.59
C LEU A 40 -36.77 21.35 -35.07
N PRO A 41 -37.76 21.66 -35.93
CA PRO A 41 -39.14 21.85 -35.52
C PRO A 41 -39.78 20.56 -34.97
N ARG A 42 -40.60 20.71 -33.92
CA ARG A 42 -41.26 19.68 -33.09
C ARG A 42 -42.24 18.71 -33.79
N GLN A 43 -42.18 18.54 -35.10
CA GLN A 43 -43.16 17.74 -35.85
C GLN A 43 -42.95 16.21 -35.78
N PHE A 44 -41.94 15.73 -35.05
CA PHE A 44 -41.59 14.30 -34.94
C PHE A 44 -41.91 13.64 -33.59
N PHE A 45 -42.52 14.36 -32.64
CA PHE A 45 -42.83 13.84 -31.32
C PHE A 45 -44.29 14.12 -30.93
N GLU A 46 -45.22 13.31 -31.44
CA GLU A 46 -46.57 13.22 -30.87
C GLU A 46 -46.67 12.02 -29.90
N PRO A 47 -47.26 12.18 -28.70
CA PRO A 47 -47.44 11.10 -27.74
C PRO A 47 -48.69 10.24 -28.03
N VAL A 48 -48.53 8.92 -27.98
CA VAL A 48 -49.63 7.93 -28.07
C VAL A 48 -50.42 7.90 -26.74
N PRO A 49 -51.77 7.90 -26.76
CA PRO A 49 -52.57 7.87 -25.52
C PRO A 49 -52.61 6.47 -24.87
N PRO A 50 -52.79 6.38 -23.53
CA PRO A 50 -52.69 5.12 -22.80
C PRO A 50 -53.95 4.26 -22.90
N THR A 51 -53.78 2.98 -23.26
CA THR A 51 -54.81 1.94 -23.22
C THR A 51 -54.92 1.31 -21.83
N LYS A 52 -56.16 1.22 -21.31
CA LYS A 52 -56.49 0.57 -20.03
C LYS A 52 -56.37 -0.95 -20.14
N THR A 53 -55.60 -1.58 -19.25
CA THR A 53 -55.56 -3.05 -19.10
C THR A 53 -56.24 -3.52 -17.81
N LYS A 54 -57.19 -4.46 -17.99
CA LYS A 54 -57.94 -5.17 -16.95
C LYS A 54 -57.07 -6.23 -16.26
N GLN A 55 -57.36 -6.49 -14.99
CA GLN A 55 -56.82 -7.58 -14.17
C GLN A 55 -57.21 -8.97 -14.71
N ALA A 56 -56.31 -9.95 -14.59
CA ALA A 56 -56.63 -11.38 -14.56
C ALA A 56 -55.55 -12.21 -13.81
N ALA A 57 -56.01 -13.33 -13.24
CA ALA A 57 -55.51 -14.16 -12.12
C ALA A 57 -54.28 -15.08 -12.42
N PRO A 58 -53.72 -15.80 -11.43
CA PRO A 58 -52.44 -16.50 -11.55
C PRO A 58 -52.57 -17.92 -12.12
N VAL A 59 -51.59 -18.35 -12.92
CA VAL A 59 -51.51 -19.70 -13.52
C VAL A 59 -50.36 -20.51 -12.90
N LYS A 60 -50.66 -21.79 -12.63
CA LYS A 60 -49.82 -22.82 -12.00
C LYS A 60 -48.64 -23.27 -12.88
N LEU A 61 -47.53 -23.65 -12.24
CA LEU A 61 -46.36 -24.30 -12.83
C LEU A 61 -46.54 -25.83 -12.89
N ASN A 62 -46.14 -26.44 -14.01
CA ASN A 62 -45.81 -27.87 -14.12
C ASN A 62 -44.32 -27.99 -14.49
N PRO A 63 -43.59 -29.00 -13.98
CA PRO A 63 -42.18 -29.22 -14.32
C PRO A 63 -42.07 -30.03 -15.61
N ILE A 64 -41.12 -29.64 -16.47
CA ILE A 64 -40.72 -30.42 -17.65
C ILE A 64 -39.25 -30.81 -17.49
N VAL A 65 -39.03 -32.13 -17.52
CA VAL A 65 -37.74 -32.82 -17.63
C VAL A 65 -37.25 -32.72 -19.08
N PHE A 66 -35.97 -32.45 -19.32
CA PHE A 66 -35.33 -32.84 -20.57
C PHE A 66 -33.90 -33.34 -20.38
N THR A 67 -33.66 -34.38 -21.18
CA THR A 67 -32.52 -35.26 -21.34
C THR A 67 -31.34 -34.60 -22.06
N THR A 68 -30.19 -35.26 -21.96
CA THR A 68 -28.91 -35.02 -22.63
C THR A 68 -29.01 -34.96 -24.16
N ASP A 69 -28.29 -34.02 -24.78
CA ASP A 69 -27.64 -34.29 -26.06
C ASP A 69 -26.39 -33.40 -26.25
N THR A 70 -25.31 -34.06 -26.63
CA THR A 70 -24.00 -33.51 -27.01
C THR A 70 -24.05 -32.93 -28.42
N ALA A 71 -23.58 -31.69 -28.60
CA ALA A 71 -23.28 -31.13 -29.91
C ALA A 71 -21.96 -30.33 -29.86
N GLU A 72 -21.08 -30.68 -30.79
CA GLU A 72 -19.70 -30.25 -30.99
C GLU A 72 -19.61 -28.81 -31.53
N ALA A 73 -18.62 -28.04 -31.06
CA ALA A 73 -18.43 -26.63 -31.43
C ALA A 73 -17.55 -26.47 -32.69
N PRO A 74 -17.82 -25.49 -33.58
CA PRO A 74 -17.01 -25.27 -34.79
C PRO A 74 -15.70 -24.51 -34.49
N PRO A 75 -14.63 -24.71 -35.30
CA PRO A 75 -13.30 -24.15 -35.06
C PRO A 75 -13.19 -22.64 -35.42
N PRO A 76 -12.23 -21.91 -34.81
CA PRO A 76 -12.05 -20.48 -35.02
C PRO A 76 -11.31 -20.12 -36.32
N PRO A 77 -11.51 -18.90 -36.87
CA PRO A 77 -10.87 -18.45 -38.11
C PRO A 77 -9.39 -18.03 -37.93
N PRO A 78 -8.58 -18.05 -39.02
CA PRO A 78 -7.14 -17.84 -38.95
C PRO A 78 -6.70 -16.37 -38.83
N ALA A 79 -5.57 -16.15 -38.16
CA ALA A 79 -4.96 -14.84 -37.87
C ALA A 79 -4.26 -14.18 -39.09
N PRO A 80 -4.19 -12.83 -39.14
CA PRO A 80 -3.60 -12.10 -40.27
C PRO A 80 -2.06 -12.05 -40.23
N LYS A 81 -1.43 -12.10 -41.41
CA LYS A 81 0.04 -12.04 -41.60
C LYS A 81 0.58 -10.60 -41.52
N PRO A 82 1.82 -10.37 -41.04
CA PRO A 82 2.37 -9.03 -40.86
C PRO A 82 2.90 -8.42 -42.17
N ALA A 83 2.61 -7.13 -42.37
CA ALA A 83 3.09 -6.32 -43.48
C ALA A 83 4.49 -5.73 -43.19
N LYS A 84 5.41 -5.90 -44.14
CA LYS A 84 6.76 -5.30 -44.13
C LYS A 84 6.65 -3.79 -44.36
N LYS A 85 7.11 -2.95 -43.42
CA LYS A 85 7.35 -1.51 -43.65
C LYS A 85 8.85 -1.24 -43.75
N LYS A 86 9.21 -0.54 -44.84
CA LYS A 86 10.56 -0.06 -45.16
C LYS A 86 10.95 1.09 -44.25
N ILE A 87 12.21 1.11 -43.85
CA ILE A 87 12.89 2.16 -43.11
C ILE A 87 13.26 3.30 -44.08
N SER A 88 13.09 4.56 -43.68
CA SER A 88 13.82 5.70 -44.26
C SER A 88 14.46 6.51 -43.14
N PHE A 89 15.79 6.58 -43.16
CA PHE A 89 16.59 7.44 -42.29
C PHE A 89 16.55 8.88 -42.82
N PHE A 90 16.18 9.84 -41.96
CA PHE A 90 16.44 11.26 -42.18
C PHE A 90 17.75 11.60 -41.46
N SER A 91 18.76 12.03 -42.21
CA SER A 91 19.99 12.62 -41.66
C SER A 91 19.86 14.14 -41.75
N VAL A 92 20.07 14.83 -40.63
CA VAL A 92 20.23 16.29 -40.60
C VAL A 92 21.69 16.54 -40.28
N GLY A 93 22.45 16.97 -41.29
CA GLY A 93 23.80 17.48 -41.13
C GLY A 93 23.76 18.95 -40.74
N PHE A 94 24.53 19.33 -39.73
CA PHE A 94 24.94 20.71 -39.53
C PHE A 94 26.45 20.79 -39.72
N ARG A 95 26.84 21.64 -40.67
CA ARG A 95 28.20 21.99 -41.04
C ARG A 95 28.55 23.27 -40.29
N ALA A 96 29.66 23.26 -39.54
CA ALA A 96 30.25 24.45 -38.94
C ALA A 96 31.63 24.69 -39.60
N GLU A 97 31.87 25.93 -39.98
CA GLU A 97 33.15 26.46 -40.45
C GLU A 97 33.42 27.79 -39.69
N PRO A 98 34.66 28.27 -39.65
CA PRO A 98 35.44 28.43 -38.41
C PRO A 98 35.68 29.89 -38.03
N ASP A 99 36.25 30.13 -36.84
CA ASP A 99 36.96 31.40 -36.58
C ASP A 99 38.13 31.23 -35.59
N GLU A 100 39.08 32.15 -35.74
CA GLU A 100 40.53 32.06 -35.47
C GLU A 100 40.99 32.33 -34.02
N THR A 101 42.19 31.80 -33.72
CA THR A 101 43.33 32.29 -32.90
C THR A 101 43.13 32.96 -31.53
N ASP A 102 43.78 32.42 -30.48
CA ASP A 102 45.09 32.93 -30.01
C ASP A 102 45.71 32.04 -28.92
N ASP A 103 46.97 31.68 -29.16
CA ASP A 103 48.13 31.45 -28.28
C ASP A 103 47.94 31.05 -26.80
N LEU A 104 48.60 29.95 -26.41
CA LEU A 104 49.83 30.02 -25.60
C LEU A 104 50.50 28.64 -25.43
N GLU A 105 51.82 28.74 -25.49
CA GLU A 105 52.92 27.79 -25.45
C GLU A 105 52.81 26.48 -24.64
N SER A 106 53.50 25.50 -25.22
CA SER A 106 53.83 24.16 -24.75
C SER A 106 54.70 24.11 -23.48
N GLU A 107 54.39 23.17 -22.59
CA GLU A 107 55.42 22.30 -22.00
C GLU A 107 54.95 20.84 -22.06
N ALA A 108 55.72 20.03 -22.79
CA ALA A 108 55.55 18.60 -22.90
C ALA A 108 56.22 17.89 -21.72
N VAL A 109 55.49 17.01 -21.04
CA VAL A 109 56.08 15.89 -20.31
C VAL A 109 55.55 14.62 -20.94
N ALA A 110 56.42 13.95 -21.69
CA ALA A 110 56.16 12.64 -22.26
C ALA A 110 56.12 11.60 -21.14
N VAL A 111 54.97 10.94 -20.97
CA VAL A 111 54.89 9.62 -20.33
C VAL A 111 54.34 8.66 -21.38
N THR A 112 55.25 7.86 -21.93
CA THR A 112 54.91 6.72 -22.78
C THR A 112 54.22 5.66 -21.93
N GLU A 113 52.90 5.61 -21.95
CA GLU A 113 52.16 4.42 -21.52
C GLU A 113 52.10 3.43 -22.69
N THR A 114 52.88 2.37 -22.57
CA THR A 114 52.75 1.17 -23.38
C THR A 114 51.37 0.55 -23.14
N PHE A 115 50.53 0.53 -24.18
CA PHE A 115 49.31 -0.27 -24.20
C PHE A 115 49.69 -1.75 -24.10
N HIS A 116 49.60 -2.31 -22.89
CA HIS A 116 49.42 -3.75 -22.74
C HIS A 116 48.02 -4.10 -23.20
N ALA A 117 47.93 -4.87 -24.29
CA ALA A 117 46.68 -5.52 -24.67
C ALA A 117 46.31 -6.48 -23.54
N ASP A 118 45.31 -6.09 -22.73
CA ASP A 118 44.75 -6.94 -21.69
C ASP A 118 44.28 -8.25 -22.31
N SER A 119 44.89 -9.33 -21.85
CA SER A 119 44.42 -10.68 -22.11
C SER A 119 43.04 -10.84 -21.47
N PRO A 120 42.14 -11.68 -22.02
CA PRO A 120 40.83 -11.89 -21.42
C PRO A 120 41.02 -12.42 -20.00
N VAL A 121 40.58 -11.65 -19.00
CA VAL A 121 40.58 -12.11 -17.62
C VAL A 121 39.57 -13.25 -17.51
N GLU A 122 40.08 -14.47 -17.46
CA GLU A 122 39.28 -15.66 -17.19
C GLU A 122 38.71 -15.53 -15.76
N TYR A 123 37.46 -15.11 -15.66
CA TYR A 123 36.77 -14.91 -14.39
C TYR A 123 36.58 -16.26 -13.70
N ALA A 124 37.42 -16.55 -12.71
CA ALA A 124 37.21 -17.70 -11.82
C ALA A 124 35.78 -17.62 -11.23
N PRO A 125 35.03 -18.74 -11.17
CA PRO A 125 33.68 -18.75 -10.63
C PRO A 125 33.72 -18.44 -9.13
N ARG A 126 33.53 -17.16 -8.76
CA ARG A 126 33.23 -16.79 -7.37
C ARG A 126 31.97 -17.56 -6.93
N PRO A 127 32.01 -18.23 -5.76
CA PRO A 127 30.87 -19.02 -5.29
C PRO A 127 29.68 -18.10 -5.00
N VAL A 128 28.48 -18.52 -5.42
CA VAL A 128 27.23 -17.81 -5.12
C VAL A 128 26.99 -17.89 -3.61
N ARG A 129 26.87 -16.73 -2.97
CA ARG A 129 26.59 -16.64 -1.53
C ARG A 129 25.09 -16.80 -1.29
N ILE A 130 24.72 -17.75 -0.44
CA ILE A 130 23.33 -17.95 -0.01
C ILE A 130 23.24 -17.56 1.46
N ASN A 131 22.40 -16.59 1.78
CA ASN A 131 22.21 -16.11 3.14
C ASN A 131 20.91 -16.69 3.72
N PRO A 132 20.93 -17.15 4.99
CA PRO A 132 19.71 -17.47 5.72
C PRO A 132 18.88 -16.22 5.96
N PRO A 133 17.57 -16.37 6.27
CA PRO A 133 16.75 -15.24 6.68
C PRO A 133 17.40 -14.59 7.90
N ARG A 134 17.51 -13.27 7.86
CA ARG A 134 18.09 -12.48 8.93
C ARG A 134 17.08 -12.43 10.08
N THR A 135 17.33 -13.25 11.09
CA THR A 135 16.56 -13.25 12.34
C THR A 135 17.00 -12.13 13.30
N SER A 136 18.14 -11.48 13.01
CA SER A 136 18.69 -10.46 13.87
C SER A 136 18.10 -9.07 13.61
N ARG A 137 17.95 -8.35 14.74
CA ARG A 137 17.56 -6.95 14.90
C ARG A 137 18.10 -6.06 13.76
N PRO A 138 17.30 -5.16 13.20
CA PRO A 138 17.84 -4.17 12.28
C PRO A 138 18.93 -3.36 13.00
N SER A 139 20.09 -3.19 12.36
CA SER A 139 20.93 -2.04 12.67
C SER A 139 20.10 -0.80 12.35
N PRO A 140 19.98 0.18 13.27
CA PRO A 140 19.21 1.38 13.00
C PRO A 140 19.70 1.97 11.68
N GLN A 141 18.84 2.02 10.66
CA GLN A 141 19.08 2.97 9.58
C GLN A 141 18.93 4.35 10.22
N PRO A 142 19.87 5.29 9.99
CA PRO A 142 19.75 6.64 10.52
C PRO A 142 18.56 7.29 9.81
N VAL A 143 17.39 7.15 10.40
CA VAL A 143 16.35 8.16 10.32
C VAL A 143 16.78 9.17 11.36
N ASP A 144 16.99 10.43 10.98
CA ASP A 144 17.41 11.48 11.91
C ASP A 144 16.50 11.48 13.15
N ASP A 145 16.97 10.86 14.23
CA ASP A 145 16.25 10.65 15.48
C ASP A 145 16.89 11.59 16.50
N ASP A 146 16.48 12.86 16.47
CA ASP A 146 16.77 13.80 17.54
C ASP A 146 15.88 13.47 18.76
N SER A 147 16.10 12.33 19.42
CA SER A 147 15.80 12.09 20.85
C SER A 147 16.08 10.63 21.23
N ASP A 148 17.29 10.36 21.73
CA ASP A 148 17.54 9.22 22.62
C ASP A 148 16.91 9.54 23.99
N ASP A 149 15.62 9.26 24.16
CA ASP A 149 14.94 9.41 25.45
C ASP A 149 14.50 8.03 25.96
N ASP A 150 15.02 7.66 27.13
CA ASP A 150 14.60 6.53 27.96
C ASP A 150 13.16 6.79 28.47
N TYR A 151 12.23 5.89 28.14
CA TYR A 151 10.82 6.01 28.52
C TYR A 151 10.60 5.25 29.83
N GLY A 152 10.70 5.93 30.97
CA GLY A 152 10.29 5.39 32.26
C GLY A 152 8.78 5.14 32.31
N ASP A 153 8.38 3.87 32.43
CA ASP A 153 6.98 3.43 32.56
C ASP A 153 6.51 3.58 34.03
N ASP A 154 6.12 4.79 34.42
CA ASP A 154 5.34 5.01 35.65
C ASP A 154 3.84 4.94 35.33
N TYR A 155 3.33 3.75 34.97
CA TYR A 155 1.88 3.47 34.86
C TYR A 155 1.48 2.54 36.00
N GLU A 156 0.28 2.70 36.59
CA GLU A 156 -0.28 1.69 37.49
C GLU A 156 -0.26 0.33 36.79
N GLU A 157 0.44 -0.65 37.37
CA GLU A 157 0.78 -1.94 36.75
C GLU A 157 -0.46 -2.78 36.42
N ARG A 158 -1.12 -2.45 35.32
CA ARG A 158 -2.02 -3.39 34.65
C ARG A 158 -1.14 -4.26 33.77
N PRO A 159 -1.03 -5.57 34.05
CA PRO A 159 -0.13 -6.42 33.30
C PRO A 159 -0.59 -6.48 31.83
N LEU A 160 0.32 -6.20 30.92
CA LEU A 160 0.11 -6.43 29.49
C LEU A 160 -0.08 -7.93 29.22
N PRO A 161 -0.84 -8.32 28.19
CA PRO A 161 -1.01 -9.72 27.85
C PRO A 161 0.33 -10.38 27.48
N THR A 162 0.52 -11.65 27.85
CA THR A 162 1.76 -12.37 27.57
C THR A 162 1.77 -12.91 26.13
N PRO A 163 2.95 -12.98 25.46
CA PRO A 163 3.06 -13.54 24.11
C PRO A 163 2.63 -15.01 23.99
N ASP A 164 2.55 -15.75 25.10
CA ASP A 164 2.09 -17.14 25.14
C ASP A 164 0.63 -17.35 24.70
N LEU A 165 -0.15 -16.28 24.61
CA LEU A 165 -1.50 -16.32 24.02
C LEU A 165 -1.48 -16.48 22.49
N LEU A 166 -0.32 -16.35 21.86
CA LEU A 166 -0.13 -16.41 20.41
C LEU A 166 0.58 -17.70 19.99
N ASP A 167 0.28 -18.16 18.78
CA ASP A 167 0.92 -19.33 18.18
C ASP A 167 2.43 -19.12 18.01
N GLU A 168 3.20 -20.18 18.29
CA GLU A 168 4.65 -20.23 18.08
C GLU A 168 5.03 -20.14 16.60
N ALA A 169 6.29 -19.72 16.37
CA ALA A 169 6.86 -19.63 15.03
C ALA A 169 6.93 -21.00 14.36
N GLU A 170 6.70 -21.02 13.04
CA GLU A 170 6.90 -22.22 12.24
C GLU A 170 8.38 -22.44 11.93
N GLU A 171 8.81 -23.70 11.86
CA GLU A 171 10.18 -24.05 11.56
C GLU A 171 10.56 -23.68 10.12
N PHE A 172 11.64 -22.90 9.97
CA PHE A 172 12.09 -22.41 8.67
C PHE A 172 12.99 -23.44 7.96
N PRO A 173 12.59 -23.99 6.78
CA PRO A 173 13.31 -25.07 6.12
C PRO A 173 14.47 -24.55 5.27
N TYR A 174 15.49 -23.95 5.91
CA TYR A 174 16.59 -23.27 5.23
C TYR A 174 17.36 -24.18 4.26
N GLU A 175 17.75 -25.38 4.69
CA GLU A 175 18.56 -26.29 3.87
C GLU A 175 17.86 -26.66 2.55
N LEU A 176 16.56 -26.99 2.63
CA LEU A 176 15.72 -27.30 1.47
C LEU A 176 15.61 -26.10 0.52
N LEU A 177 15.39 -24.89 1.06
CA LEU A 177 15.28 -23.68 0.25
C LEU A 177 16.63 -23.31 -0.40
N ALA A 178 17.74 -23.45 0.31
CA ALA A 178 19.07 -23.17 -0.19
C ALA A 178 19.45 -24.10 -1.37
N GLU A 179 19.13 -25.39 -1.30
CA GLU A 179 19.37 -26.31 -2.42
C GLU A 179 18.54 -25.94 -3.65
N LYS A 180 17.24 -25.66 -3.46
CA LYS A 180 16.36 -25.24 -4.57
C LYS A 180 16.76 -23.90 -5.15
N ALA A 181 17.22 -22.97 -4.32
CA ALA A 181 17.67 -21.67 -4.78
C ALA A 181 18.89 -21.78 -5.71
N LYS A 182 19.82 -22.72 -5.47
CA LYS A 182 20.93 -22.99 -6.40
C LYS A 182 20.43 -23.44 -7.79
N VAL A 183 19.44 -24.32 -7.82
CA VAL A 183 18.85 -24.81 -9.07
C VAL A 183 18.10 -23.68 -9.80
N ALA A 184 17.36 -22.86 -9.05
CA ALA A 184 16.67 -21.70 -9.58
C ALA A 184 17.64 -20.64 -10.13
N ALA A 185 18.75 -20.37 -9.45
CA ALA A 185 19.80 -19.46 -9.91
C ALA A 185 20.41 -19.92 -11.25
N ALA A 186 20.77 -21.20 -11.37
CA ALA A 186 21.27 -21.75 -12.62
C ALA A 186 20.22 -21.70 -13.74
N THR A 187 18.94 -21.88 -13.40
CA THR A 187 17.83 -21.75 -14.36
C THR A 187 17.66 -20.30 -14.82
N LEU A 188 17.70 -19.33 -13.90
CA LEU A 188 17.66 -17.89 -14.19
C LEU A 188 18.77 -17.51 -15.17
N GLU A 189 20.03 -17.79 -14.84
CA GLU A 189 21.18 -17.45 -15.69
C GLU A 189 21.04 -18.07 -17.09
N ARG A 190 20.61 -19.33 -17.17
CA ARG A 190 20.36 -20.00 -18.46
C ARG A 190 19.26 -19.33 -19.26
N THR A 191 18.12 -19.03 -18.63
CA THR A 191 16.98 -18.41 -19.32
C THR A 191 17.35 -17.02 -19.84
N PHE A 192 17.99 -16.18 -19.03
CA PHE A 192 18.45 -14.88 -19.50
C PHE A 192 19.43 -14.98 -20.68
N LYS A 193 20.34 -15.97 -20.65
CA LYS A 193 21.25 -16.26 -21.75
C LYS A 193 20.54 -16.69 -23.03
N GLU A 194 19.47 -17.49 -22.93
CA GLU A 194 18.62 -17.87 -24.08
C GLU A 194 17.94 -16.66 -24.75
N PHE A 195 17.61 -15.63 -23.96
CA PHE A 195 17.11 -14.33 -24.46
C PHE A 195 18.23 -13.36 -24.89
N GLY A 196 19.49 -13.80 -24.89
CA GLY A 196 20.63 -13.01 -25.32
C GLY A 196 21.04 -11.92 -24.33
N LEU A 197 20.71 -12.07 -23.04
CA LEU A 197 21.14 -11.18 -21.97
C LEU A 197 22.15 -11.93 -21.09
N ASN A 198 23.40 -11.45 -21.02
CA ASN A 198 24.37 -12.04 -20.09
C ASN A 198 24.20 -11.38 -18.73
N ILE A 199 23.84 -12.19 -17.75
CA ILE A 199 23.74 -11.78 -16.35
C ILE A 199 24.40 -12.83 -15.47
N ARG A 200 24.66 -12.46 -14.23
CA ARG A 200 25.19 -13.38 -13.22
C ARG A 200 24.46 -13.21 -11.90
N VAL A 201 24.11 -14.31 -11.25
CA VAL A 201 23.61 -14.31 -9.87
C VAL A 201 24.81 -14.19 -8.92
N VAL A 202 24.87 -13.11 -8.16
CA VAL A 202 25.98 -12.83 -7.23
C VAL A 202 25.67 -13.21 -5.79
N GLU A 203 24.42 -12.98 -5.37
CA GLU A 203 23.94 -13.20 -4.00
C GLU A 203 22.51 -13.72 -4.04
N ILE A 204 22.16 -14.57 -3.07
CA ILE A 204 20.82 -15.11 -2.89
C ILE A 204 20.41 -14.94 -1.43
N ASP A 205 19.32 -14.22 -1.20
CA ASP A 205 18.72 -14.05 0.12
C ASP A 205 17.42 -14.86 0.18
N THR A 206 17.38 -15.89 1.04
CA THR A 206 16.17 -16.72 1.23
C THR A 206 15.30 -16.13 2.33
N GLY A 207 14.14 -15.58 1.97
CA GLY A 207 13.13 -15.09 2.91
C GLY A 207 12.03 -16.12 3.24
N PRO A 208 11.07 -15.79 4.11
CA PRO A 208 9.96 -16.68 4.49
C PRO A 208 9.03 -17.06 3.33
N VAL A 209 8.69 -16.08 2.48
CA VAL A 209 7.71 -16.23 1.40
C VAL A 209 8.36 -16.25 0.02
N ILE A 210 9.42 -15.47 -0.16
CA ILE A 210 10.13 -15.30 -1.43
C ILE A 210 11.64 -15.45 -1.22
N THR A 211 12.34 -15.82 -2.29
CA THR A 211 13.80 -15.78 -2.37
C THR A 211 14.19 -14.67 -3.34
N GLN A 212 15.11 -13.80 -2.92
CA GLN A 212 15.62 -12.71 -3.74
C GLN A 212 16.97 -13.11 -4.34
N PHE A 213 17.05 -13.09 -5.66
CA PHE A 213 18.27 -13.31 -6.44
C PHE A 213 18.84 -11.97 -6.86
N GLU A 214 20.04 -11.66 -6.42
CA GLU A 214 20.75 -10.46 -6.84
C GLU A 214 21.54 -10.73 -8.12
N LEU A 215 21.24 -9.93 -9.14
CA LEU A 215 21.78 -10.06 -10.48
C LEU A 215 22.75 -8.91 -10.78
N GLU A 216 23.95 -9.28 -11.21
CA GLU A 216 24.90 -8.39 -11.85
C GLU A 216 24.65 -8.40 -13.36
N LEU A 217 24.43 -7.21 -13.94
CA LEU A 217 24.16 -7.04 -15.37
C LEU A 217 25.45 -6.70 -16.11
N GLU A 218 25.58 -7.16 -17.36
CA GLU A 218 26.65 -6.69 -18.24
C GLU A 218 26.53 -5.18 -18.57
N ALA A 219 27.66 -4.53 -18.82
CA ALA A 219 27.69 -3.10 -19.12
C ALA A 219 26.85 -2.78 -20.37
N GLY A 220 25.96 -1.79 -20.26
CA GLY A 220 25.10 -1.35 -21.36
C GLY A 220 23.76 -2.10 -21.48
N LEU A 221 23.49 -3.09 -20.61
CA LEU A 221 22.18 -3.74 -20.57
C LEU A 221 21.11 -2.77 -20.07
N ARG A 222 20.05 -2.58 -20.86
CA ARG A 222 18.91 -1.75 -20.44
C ARG A 222 18.03 -2.51 -19.47
N LEU A 223 17.76 -1.91 -18.32
CA LEU A 223 16.92 -2.47 -17.28
C LEU A 223 15.52 -2.89 -17.78
N SER A 224 14.93 -2.12 -18.70
CA SER A 224 13.63 -2.41 -19.28
C SER A 224 13.56 -3.79 -19.94
N LYS A 225 14.69 -4.32 -20.45
CA LYS A 225 14.73 -5.67 -21.03
C LYS A 225 14.63 -6.76 -19.95
N VAL A 226 15.26 -6.54 -18.80
CA VAL A 226 15.21 -7.47 -17.67
C VAL A 226 13.79 -7.54 -17.10
N SER A 227 13.18 -6.37 -16.86
CA SER A 227 11.80 -6.31 -16.35
C SER A 227 10.77 -6.89 -17.33
N ALA A 228 11.01 -6.77 -18.65
CA ALA A 228 10.10 -7.31 -19.66
C ALA A 228 10.07 -8.85 -19.70
N LEU A 229 11.09 -9.52 -19.17
CA LEU A 229 11.16 -10.99 -19.14
C LEU A 229 10.47 -11.60 -17.90
N ALA A 230 9.87 -10.81 -17.01
CA ALA A 230 9.30 -11.31 -15.75
C ALA A 230 8.33 -12.50 -15.95
N ASP A 231 7.46 -12.44 -16.94
CA ASP A 231 6.50 -13.51 -17.25
C ASP A 231 7.20 -14.77 -17.81
N ASP A 232 8.19 -14.59 -18.69
CA ASP A 232 8.99 -15.70 -19.24
C ASP A 232 9.83 -16.39 -18.16
N LEU A 233 10.39 -15.62 -17.22
CA LEU A 233 11.10 -16.13 -16.06
C LEU A 233 10.17 -16.93 -15.14
N ALA A 234 8.95 -16.44 -14.92
CA ALA A 234 7.95 -17.16 -14.12
C ALA A 234 7.63 -18.53 -14.73
N ILE A 235 7.48 -18.61 -16.06
CA ILE A 235 7.27 -19.88 -16.77
C ILE A 235 8.48 -20.80 -16.64
N ALA A 236 9.69 -20.28 -16.86
CA ALA A 236 10.92 -21.06 -16.80
C ALA A 236 11.18 -21.65 -15.40
N LEU A 237 10.88 -20.87 -14.36
CA LEU A 237 11.00 -21.27 -12.96
C LEU A 237 9.79 -22.06 -12.44
N ARG A 238 8.71 -22.15 -13.22
CA ARG A 238 7.44 -22.81 -12.85
C ARG A 238 6.79 -22.20 -11.61
N VAL A 239 6.85 -20.88 -11.49
CA VAL A 239 6.24 -20.12 -10.39
C VAL A 239 5.08 -19.26 -10.89
N PRO A 240 4.13 -18.86 -10.02
CA PRO A 240 2.97 -18.06 -10.44
C PRO A 240 3.34 -16.70 -11.03
N SER A 241 4.37 -16.07 -10.47
CA SER A 241 4.86 -14.76 -10.89
C SER A 241 6.27 -14.52 -10.36
N VAL A 242 7.01 -13.64 -11.01
CA VAL A 242 8.33 -13.17 -10.59
C VAL A 242 8.29 -11.64 -10.53
N ARG A 243 8.91 -11.05 -9.50
CA ARG A 243 9.01 -9.60 -9.36
C ARG A 243 10.44 -9.14 -9.57
N VAL A 244 10.64 -8.25 -10.53
CA VAL A 244 11.95 -7.64 -10.82
C VAL A 244 12.03 -6.30 -10.09
N VAL A 245 12.99 -6.17 -9.17
CA VAL A 245 13.27 -4.97 -8.37
C VAL A 245 14.56 -4.35 -8.86
N ALA A 246 14.50 -3.12 -9.35
CA ALA A 246 15.68 -2.48 -9.86
C ALA A 246 15.66 -0.95 -9.77
N PRO A 247 16.81 -0.33 -9.45
CA PRO A 247 18.00 -0.94 -8.82
C PRO A 247 17.72 -1.35 -7.36
N ILE A 248 18.50 -2.29 -6.81
CA ILE A 248 18.48 -2.55 -5.36
C ILE A 248 19.04 -1.30 -4.65
N PRO A 249 18.34 -0.70 -3.67
CA PRO A 249 18.84 0.48 -2.97
C PRO A 249 20.25 0.26 -2.40
N GLY A 250 21.18 1.17 -2.73
CA GLY A 250 22.57 1.09 -2.28
C GLY A 250 23.46 0.11 -3.04
N LYS A 251 22.96 -0.58 -4.08
CA LYS A 251 23.74 -1.48 -4.94
C LYS A 251 23.51 -1.18 -6.43
N ASN A 252 24.48 -1.53 -7.27
CA ASN A 252 24.39 -1.42 -8.74
C ASN A 252 23.85 -2.72 -9.39
N THR A 253 22.94 -3.40 -8.70
CA THR A 253 22.44 -4.73 -9.06
C THR A 253 20.92 -4.74 -9.15
N VAL A 254 20.39 -5.79 -9.77
CA VAL A 254 18.94 -6.01 -9.95
C VAL A 254 18.49 -7.19 -9.11
N GLY A 255 17.43 -7.02 -8.32
CA GLY A 255 16.82 -8.09 -7.56
C GLY A 255 15.74 -8.80 -8.39
N VAL A 256 15.73 -10.12 -8.37
CA VAL A 256 14.64 -10.95 -8.88
C VAL A 256 14.06 -11.73 -7.73
N GLU A 257 12.82 -11.41 -7.36
CA GLU A 257 12.09 -12.04 -6.27
C GLU A 257 11.24 -13.18 -6.82
N VAL A 258 11.50 -14.40 -6.34
CA VAL A 258 10.84 -15.63 -6.76
C VAL A 258 10.10 -16.22 -5.56
N PRO A 259 8.81 -16.59 -5.69
CA PRO A 259 8.07 -17.28 -4.63
C PRO A 259 8.73 -18.60 -4.23
N ASN A 260 8.78 -18.86 -2.93
CA ASN A 260 9.25 -20.15 -2.40
C ASN A 260 8.19 -21.23 -2.62
N ASP A 261 8.63 -22.46 -2.90
CA ASP A 261 7.73 -23.63 -2.99
C ASP A 261 7.03 -23.92 -1.66
N LYS A 262 7.78 -23.80 -0.55
CA LYS A 262 7.26 -23.91 0.81
C LYS A 262 7.38 -22.54 1.46
N GLN A 263 6.26 -21.83 1.52
CA GLN A 263 6.14 -20.55 2.21
C GLN A 263 5.94 -20.81 3.70
N VAL A 264 6.64 -20.06 4.54
CA VAL A 264 6.53 -20.14 5.99
C VAL A 264 5.66 -18.99 6.48
N MET A 265 4.67 -19.29 7.32
CA MET A 265 3.81 -18.25 7.87
C MET A 265 4.58 -17.40 8.88
N VAL A 266 4.58 -16.08 8.68
CA VAL A 266 5.13 -15.12 9.64
C VAL A 266 4.13 -14.95 10.77
N ARG A 267 4.50 -15.33 11.99
CA ARG A 267 3.61 -15.29 13.17
C ARG A 267 3.82 -13.98 13.94
N LEU A 268 2.79 -13.48 14.60
CA LEU A 268 2.93 -12.24 15.39
C LEU A 268 3.84 -12.45 16.61
N ARG A 269 3.78 -13.63 17.25
CA ARG A 269 4.59 -13.97 18.42
C ARG A 269 6.09 -13.77 18.19
N GLU A 270 6.61 -14.29 17.08
CA GLU A 270 8.04 -14.15 16.75
C GLU A 270 8.46 -12.70 16.53
N LEU A 271 7.55 -11.82 16.08
CA LEU A 271 7.85 -10.39 15.93
C LEU A 271 7.92 -9.71 17.29
N ILE A 272 6.99 -10.02 18.19
CA ILE A 272 6.97 -9.48 19.55
C ILE A 272 8.22 -9.92 20.32
N GLU A 273 8.55 -11.21 20.26
CA GLU A 273 9.72 -11.77 20.95
C GLU A 273 11.05 -11.25 20.38
N SER A 274 11.15 -11.10 19.05
CA SER A 274 12.38 -10.61 18.41
C SER A 274 12.59 -9.10 18.55
N CYS A 275 11.52 -8.33 18.72
CA CYS A 275 11.57 -6.87 18.72
C CYS A 275 11.09 -6.22 20.02
N GLY A 276 11.04 -6.97 21.13
CA GLY A 276 10.50 -6.47 22.42
C GLY A 276 11.09 -5.12 22.86
N GLU A 277 12.42 -5.01 22.88
CA GLU A 277 13.11 -3.74 23.25
C GLU A 277 12.84 -2.61 22.25
N ASP A 278 12.84 -2.92 20.95
CA ASP A 278 12.59 -1.94 19.90
C ASP A 278 11.12 -1.50 19.86
N ALA A 279 10.19 -2.35 20.29
CA ALA A 279 8.79 -1.99 20.47
C ALA A 279 8.59 -1.13 21.72
N ALA A 280 9.32 -1.42 22.81
CA ALA A 280 9.24 -0.68 24.07
C ALA A 280 9.62 0.80 23.91
N SER A 281 10.61 1.12 23.06
CA SER A 281 11.04 2.51 22.80
C SER A 281 10.09 3.33 21.91
N LYS A 282 9.08 2.70 21.28
CA LYS A 282 8.15 3.35 20.34
C LYS A 282 6.86 3.77 21.04
N ARG A 283 6.31 4.94 20.73
CA ARG A 283 5.07 5.41 21.36
C ARG A 283 3.88 4.50 21.03
N ILE A 284 3.71 4.16 19.75
CA ILE A 284 2.67 3.23 19.29
C ILE A 284 3.33 2.21 18.34
N PRO A 285 3.89 1.11 18.86
CA PRO A 285 4.55 0.11 18.04
C PRO A 285 3.54 -0.69 17.22
N ILE A 286 3.88 -0.90 15.95
CA ILE A 286 3.08 -1.65 14.99
C ILE A 286 3.98 -2.72 14.35
N PHE A 287 3.61 -3.99 14.51
CA PHE A 287 4.30 -5.12 13.88
C PHE A 287 3.70 -5.36 12.49
N LEU A 288 4.47 -5.10 11.43
CA LEU A 288 4.00 -5.24 10.04
C LEU A 288 4.26 -6.63 9.45
N GLY A 289 5.29 -7.32 9.93
CA GLY A 289 5.71 -8.61 9.38
C GLY A 289 7.22 -8.73 9.29
N LYS A 290 7.70 -9.43 8.26
CA LYS A 290 9.11 -9.53 7.91
C LYS A 290 9.36 -9.00 6.50
N ASP A 291 10.55 -8.46 6.26
CA ASP A 291 11.00 -8.09 4.92
C ASP A 291 11.36 -9.32 4.07
N VAL A 292 11.76 -9.08 2.82
CA VAL A 292 12.15 -10.13 1.86
C VAL A 292 13.37 -10.94 2.32
N THR A 293 14.18 -10.38 3.22
CA THR A 293 15.35 -11.05 3.82
C THR A 293 15.02 -11.71 5.15
N GLY A 294 13.77 -11.65 5.60
CA GLY A 294 13.31 -12.22 6.86
C GLY A 294 13.47 -11.33 8.09
N ARG A 295 13.93 -10.08 7.95
CA ARG A 295 14.09 -9.18 9.10
C ARG A 295 12.73 -8.73 9.61
N PRO A 296 12.51 -8.70 10.93
CA PRO A 296 11.26 -8.20 11.48
C PRO A 296 11.10 -6.70 11.21
N LEU A 297 9.87 -6.30 10.87
CA LEU A 297 9.48 -4.93 10.56
C LEU A 297 8.55 -4.42 11.66
N VAL A 298 9.09 -3.55 12.50
CA VAL A 298 8.36 -2.86 13.57
C VAL A 298 8.50 -1.36 13.39
N VAL A 299 7.39 -0.66 13.42
CA VAL A 299 7.32 0.78 13.11
C VAL A 299 6.55 1.51 14.18
N ASP A 300 6.85 2.79 14.39
CA ASP A 300 6.08 3.65 15.29
C ASP A 300 5.00 4.40 14.50
N LEU A 301 3.72 4.18 14.83
CA LEU A 301 2.61 4.89 14.20
C LEU A 301 2.72 6.41 14.39
N THR A 302 3.40 6.90 15.43
CA THR A 302 3.59 8.35 15.61
C THR A 302 4.56 8.97 14.60
N LYS A 303 5.50 8.17 14.06
CA LYS A 303 6.41 8.57 12.97
C LYS A 303 5.73 8.46 11.60
N MET A 304 4.73 7.58 11.46
CA MET A 304 3.84 7.47 10.29
C MET A 304 2.40 7.81 10.70
N PRO A 305 2.08 9.09 10.94
CA PRO A 305 0.99 9.52 11.81
C PRO A 305 -0.39 9.00 11.41
N HIS A 306 -0.57 8.70 10.12
CA HIS A 306 -1.79 8.13 9.57
C HIS A 306 -1.41 7.02 8.58
N LEU A 307 -2.22 5.96 8.53
CA LEU A 307 -2.01 4.79 7.71
C LEU A 307 -3.25 4.50 6.84
N LEU A 308 -3.03 4.29 5.55
CA LEU A 308 -4.04 3.81 4.61
C LEU A 308 -3.70 2.37 4.20
N ILE A 309 -4.66 1.46 4.34
CA ILE A 309 -4.53 0.04 4.01
C ILE A 309 -5.48 -0.29 2.87
N ALA A 310 -4.93 -0.63 1.71
CA ALA A 310 -5.68 -1.01 0.53
C ALA A 310 -5.45 -2.49 0.21
N GLY A 311 -6.51 -3.25 -0.01
CA GLY A 311 -6.38 -4.65 -0.42
C GLY A 311 -7.71 -5.29 -0.77
N ARG A 312 -7.76 -6.00 -1.90
CA ARG A 312 -8.95 -6.77 -2.32
C ARG A 312 -9.24 -7.88 -1.31
N THR A 313 -10.46 -8.41 -1.34
CA THR A 313 -10.83 -9.56 -0.51
C THR A 313 -9.83 -10.71 -0.71
N GLY A 314 -9.38 -11.31 0.39
CA GLY A 314 -8.42 -12.42 0.38
C GLY A 314 -6.94 -12.02 0.28
N THR A 315 -6.60 -10.72 0.14
CA THR A 315 -5.19 -10.29 0.10
C THR A 315 -4.58 -10.03 1.48
N GLY A 316 -5.28 -10.38 2.56
CA GLY A 316 -4.80 -10.22 3.93
C GLY A 316 -5.07 -8.85 4.59
N LYS A 317 -5.91 -7.98 4.00
CA LYS A 317 -6.28 -6.67 4.59
C LYS A 317 -6.77 -6.79 6.04
N SER A 318 -7.71 -7.69 6.29
CA SER A 318 -8.29 -7.90 7.62
C SER A 318 -7.29 -8.50 8.60
N VAL A 319 -6.43 -9.41 8.14
CA VAL A 319 -5.34 -9.98 8.96
C VAL A 319 -4.35 -8.89 9.35
N CYS A 320 -3.96 -8.03 8.40
CA CYS A 320 -3.12 -6.86 8.66
C CYS A 320 -3.77 -5.96 9.72
N LEU A 321 -5.04 -5.58 9.55
CA LEU A 321 -5.77 -4.74 10.49
C LEU A 321 -5.78 -5.31 11.92
N ASN A 322 -6.10 -6.60 12.06
CA ASN A 322 -6.04 -7.32 13.33
C ASN A 322 -4.62 -7.33 13.93
N THR A 323 -3.60 -7.50 13.10
CA THR A 323 -2.20 -7.46 13.53
C THR A 323 -1.83 -6.09 14.09
N LEU A 324 -2.29 -4.99 13.48
CA LEU A 324 -2.04 -3.64 14.01
C LEU A 324 -2.73 -3.42 15.36
N ILE A 325 -3.98 -3.87 15.51
CA ILE A 325 -4.73 -3.77 16.77
C ILE A 325 -4.04 -4.59 17.87
N LEU A 326 -3.69 -5.84 17.57
CA LEU A 326 -2.96 -6.69 18.51
C LEU A 326 -1.59 -6.12 18.87
N SER A 327 -0.89 -5.47 17.93
CA SER A 327 0.37 -4.77 18.22
C SER A 327 0.21 -3.78 19.37
N ILE A 328 -0.86 -2.97 19.33
CA ILE A 328 -1.18 -2.00 20.39
C ILE A 328 -1.57 -2.72 21.68
N LEU A 329 -2.46 -3.71 21.62
CA LEU A 329 -2.95 -4.42 22.80
C LEU A 329 -1.86 -5.17 23.58
N MET A 330 -0.85 -5.68 22.87
CA MET A 330 0.27 -6.43 23.45
C MET A 330 1.37 -5.52 24.02
N THR A 331 1.36 -4.21 23.71
CA THR A 331 2.48 -3.32 24.03
C THR A 331 2.09 -2.05 24.78
N ARG A 332 0.81 -1.66 24.74
CA ARG A 332 0.34 -0.39 25.32
C ARG A 332 -0.91 -0.57 26.16
N THR A 333 -0.94 0.13 27.30
CA THR A 333 -2.08 0.13 28.22
C THR A 333 -3.19 1.07 27.74
N PRO A 334 -4.41 0.96 28.27
CA PRO A 334 -5.51 1.88 27.97
C PRO A 334 -5.24 3.35 28.33
N GLU A 335 -4.35 3.59 29.29
CA GLU A 335 -3.91 4.92 29.74
C GLU A 335 -2.91 5.53 28.75
N GLN A 336 -2.16 4.68 28.03
CA GLN A 336 -1.24 5.08 26.97
C GLN A 336 -1.95 5.29 25.63
N VAL A 337 -2.84 4.37 25.24
CA VAL A 337 -3.52 4.38 23.95
C VAL A 337 -5.01 4.08 24.11
N LYS A 338 -5.84 4.95 23.55
CA LYS A 338 -7.29 4.76 23.38
C LYS A 338 -7.63 4.55 21.91
N MET A 339 -8.67 3.76 21.67
CA MET A 339 -9.11 3.39 20.32
C MET A 339 -10.58 3.75 20.07
N LEU A 340 -10.83 4.18 18.84
CA LEU A 340 -12.17 4.31 18.26
C LEU A 340 -12.24 3.40 17.04
N MET A 341 -13.22 2.51 16.99
CA MET A 341 -13.32 1.50 15.95
C MET A 341 -14.62 1.66 15.15
N VAL A 342 -14.51 1.69 13.83
CA VAL A 342 -15.62 1.80 12.88
C VAL A 342 -15.67 0.55 12.01
N ASP A 343 -16.75 -0.21 12.16
CA ASP A 343 -17.02 -1.44 11.40
C ASP A 343 -18.50 -1.49 10.96
N PRO A 344 -18.85 -0.96 9.77
CA PRO A 344 -20.21 -1.04 9.25
C PRO A 344 -20.78 -2.45 9.17
N LYS A 345 -19.92 -3.44 8.96
CA LYS A 345 -20.33 -4.80 8.59
C LYS A 345 -20.39 -5.72 9.80
N MET A 346 -19.88 -5.28 10.95
CA MET A 346 -19.80 -6.06 12.19
C MET A 346 -19.08 -7.41 12.00
N VAL A 347 -18.08 -7.46 11.12
CA VAL A 347 -17.35 -8.69 10.83
C VAL A 347 -15.97 -8.63 11.46
N GLU A 348 -15.19 -7.60 11.13
CA GLU A 348 -13.75 -7.58 11.38
C GLU A 348 -13.41 -7.08 12.79
N LEU A 349 -14.16 -6.09 13.30
CA LEU A 349 -13.84 -5.44 14.58
C LEU A 349 -14.74 -5.87 15.75
N SER A 350 -15.79 -6.64 15.48
CA SER A 350 -16.69 -7.20 16.51
C SER A 350 -15.99 -7.90 17.67
N PRO A 351 -14.90 -8.69 17.48
CA PRO A 351 -14.19 -9.33 18.59
C PRO A 351 -13.65 -8.34 19.64
N TYR A 352 -13.39 -7.09 19.26
CA TYR A 352 -12.78 -6.08 20.14
C TYR A 352 -13.78 -5.32 21.02
N THR A 353 -15.09 -5.60 20.95
CA THR A 353 -16.14 -4.82 21.61
C THR A 353 -15.97 -4.60 23.12
N LYS A 354 -15.19 -5.45 23.81
CA LYS A 354 -15.04 -5.44 25.28
C LYS A 354 -13.64 -5.03 25.77
N ILE A 355 -12.75 -4.57 24.89
CA ILE A 355 -11.39 -4.18 25.31
C ILE A 355 -11.42 -2.84 26.08
N PRO A 356 -10.55 -2.65 27.09
CA PRO A 356 -10.51 -1.44 27.91
C PRO A 356 -9.96 -0.20 27.18
N HIS A 357 -9.31 -0.41 26.03
CA HIS A 357 -8.81 0.66 25.17
C HIS A 357 -9.91 1.40 24.41
N LEU A 358 -11.09 0.80 24.24
CA LEU A 358 -12.18 1.44 23.50
C LEU A 358 -12.75 2.66 24.26
N MET A 359 -12.89 3.77 23.55
CA MET A 359 -13.59 4.96 24.06
C MET A 359 -15.11 4.82 23.94
N ASN A 360 -15.55 4.11 22.91
CA ASN A 360 -16.95 3.85 22.59
C ASN A 360 -17.08 2.40 22.09
N PRO A 361 -18.26 1.77 22.22
CA PRO A 361 -18.54 0.51 21.52
C PRO A 361 -18.25 0.64 20.02
N VAL A 362 -17.87 -0.47 19.38
CA VAL A 362 -17.58 -0.52 17.94
C VAL A 362 -18.73 0.14 17.17
N ILE A 363 -18.37 1.13 16.35
CA ILE A 363 -19.32 2.01 15.67
C ILE A 363 -19.73 1.34 14.38
N THR A 364 -21.02 1.05 14.26
CA THR A 364 -21.59 0.36 13.10
C THR A 364 -22.49 1.27 12.27
N ASP A 365 -22.97 2.36 12.88
CA ASP A 365 -23.78 3.38 12.22
C ASP A 365 -22.87 4.46 11.59
N MET A 366 -23.10 4.73 10.31
CA MET A 366 -22.28 5.65 9.52
C MET A 366 -22.40 7.12 9.94
N LYS A 367 -23.58 7.54 10.44
CA LYS A 367 -23.76 8.90 10.95
C LYS A 367 -23.05 9.06 12.29
N LYS A 368 -23.08 8.03 13.14
CA LYS A 368 -22.28 8.02 14.36
C LYS A 368 -20.79 8.06 14.06
N ALA A 369 -20.34 7.37 13.01
CA ALA A 369 -18.94 7.40 12.61
C ALA A 369 -18.49 8.79 12.14
N GLU A 370 -19.33 9.49 11.36
CA GLU A 370 -19.10 10.90 11.02
C GLU A 370 -19.04 11.80 12.25
N ALA A 371 -20.00 11.69 13.17
CA ALA A 371 -19.98 12.44 14.43
C ALA A 371 -18.74 12.17 15.29
N VAL A 372 -18.20 10.95 15.25
CA VAL A 372 -16.95 10.59 15.95
C VAL A 372 -15.72 11.24 15.30
N LEU A 373 -15.69 11.33 13.97
CA LEU A 373 -14.64 12.07 13.27
C LEU A 373 -14.73 13.59 13.54
N ALA A 374 -15.94 14.14 13.60
CA ALA A 374 -16.17 15.53 14.02
C ALA A 374 -15.66 15.76 15.45
N TRP A 375 -16.04 14.89 16.40
CA TRP A 375 -15.54 14.93 17.78
C TRP A 375 -14.00 14.84 17.83
N ALA A 376 -13.38 14.01 16.99
CA ALA A 376 -11.93 13.90 16.95
C ALA A 376 -11.26 15.20 16.49
N VAL A 377 -11.89 15.95 15.56
CA VAL A 377 -11.44 17.28 15.15
C VAL A 377 -11.56 18.28 16.30
N ASP A 378 -12.69 18.28 17.03
CA ASP A 378 -12.87 19.16 18.18
C ASP A 378 -11.85 18.84 19.29
N LYS A 379 -11.65 17.54 19.56
CA LYS A 379 -10.66 17.07 20.54
C LYS A 379 -9.22 17.41 20.13
N MET A 380 -8.93 17.42 18.83
CA MET A 380 -7.64 17.86 18.30
C MET A 380 -7.40 19.34 18.61
N GLU A 381 -8.38 20.22 18.37
CA GLU A 381 -8.25 21.65 18.67
C GLU A 381 -8.17 21.90 20.19
N GLU A 382 -8.98 21.21 21.01
CA GLU A 382 -8.90 21.27 22.48
C GLU A 382 -7.49 20.92 22.99
N ARG A 383 -6.88 19.86 22.45
CA ARG A 383 -5.50 19.49 22.80
C ARG A 383 -4.50 20.55 22.36
N TYR A 384 -4.68 21.15 21.19
CA TYR A 384 -3.80 22.23 20.73
C TYR A 384 -3.83 23.43 21.67
N ASP A 385 -5.01 23.84 22.12
CA ASP A 385 -5.16 24.95 23.06
C ASP A 385 -4.45 24.65 24.38
N LEU A 386 -4.62 23.44 24.92
CA LEU A 386 -3.94 23.01 26.14
C LEU A 386 -2.41 22.96 25.96
N LEU A 387 -1.91 22.40 24.86
CA LEU A 387 -0.48 22.36 24.58
C LEU A 387 0.10 23.79 24.46
N ALA A 388 -0.64 24.71 23.84
CA ALA A 388 -0.24 26.10 23.69
C ALA A 388 -0.17 26.84 25.03
N GLN A 389 -1.16 26.65 25.91
CA GLN A 389 -1.17 27.25 27.25
C GLN A 389 0.00 26.75 28.11
N VAL A 390 0.33 25.45 28.03
CA VAL A 390 1.46 24.84 28.74
C VAL A 390 2.81 25.16 28.06
N GLY A 391 2.80 25.67 26.83
CA GLY A 391 4.00 26.03 26.07
C GLY A 391 4.79 24.83 25.55
N VAL A 392 4.11 23.74 25.19
CA VAL A 392 4.70 22.54 24.58
C VAL A 392 4.18 22.33 23.16
N ARG A 393 4.97 21.66 22.30
CA ARG A 393 4.61 21.47 20.89
C ARG A 393 3.92 20.14 20.59
N HIS A 394 4.14 19.13 21.44
CA HIS A 394 3.77 17.75 21.16
C HIS A 394 3.21 17.05 22.40
N LEU A 395 2.35 16.07 22.19
CA LEU A 395 1.69 15.28 23.24
C LEU A 395 2.69 14.57 24.16
N ASP A 396 3.77 14.05 23.60
CA ASP A 396 4.83 13.38 24.37
C ASP A 396 5.53 14.36 25.31
N SER A 397 5.78 15.58 24.85
CA SER A 397 6.37 16.65 25.66
C SER A 397 5.45 17.04 26.80
N TYR A 398 4.12 17.06 26.57
CA TYR A 398 3.13 17.27 27.62
C TYR A 398 3.18 16.14 28.66
N ASN A 399 3.11 14.88 28.21
CA ASN A 399 3.08 13.71 29.10
C ASN A 399 4.35 13.57 29.96
N LYS A 400 5.48 14.16 29.54
CA LYS A 400 6.75 14.20 30.30
C LYS A 400 6.80 15.28 31.39
N LEU A 401 5.90 16.27 31.40
CA LEU A 401 5.97 17.37 32.37
C LEU A 401 5.56 16.95 33.80
N GLY A 402 4.60 16.03 33.92
CA GLY A 402 3.97 15.67 35.20
C GLY A 402 2.93 16.71 35.64
N LYS A 403 1.98 16.30 36.50
CA LYS A 403 0.80 17.10 36.85
C LYS A 403 1.15 18.47 37.44
N ASP A 404 2.07 18.50 38.41
CA ASP A 404 2.43 19.73 39.13
C ASP A 404 2.97 20.83 38.20
N LYS A 405 3.84 20.45 37.26
CA LYS A 405 4.40 21.41 36.28
C LYS A 405 3.36 21.89 35.28
N VAL A 406 2.39 21.04 34.93
CA VAL A 406 1.28 21.45 34.06
C VAL A 406 0.43 22.49 34.78
N LEU A 407 0.06 22.23 36.04
CA LEU A 407 -0.75 23.15 36.84
C LEU A 407 -0.05 24.50 37.08
N ASP A 408 1.23 24.48 37.43
CA ASP A 408 2.06 25.69 37.61
C ASP A 408 2.09 26.54 36.33
N LYS A 409 2.29 25.91 35.17
CA LYS A 409 2.30 26.61 33.87
C LYS A 409 0.93 27.18 33.48
N LEU A 410 -0.16 26.55 33.91
CA LEU A 410 -1.51 27.06 33.71
C LEU A 410 -1.89 28.13 34.75
N GLY A 411 -1.09 28.30 35.81
CA GLY A 411 -1.40 29.20 36.92
C GLY A 411 -2.59 28.73 37.75
N ILE A 412 -2.85 27.41 37.76
CA ILE A 412 -3.96 26.79 38.48
C ILE A 412 -3.47 26.31 39.84
N ASP A 413 -4.20 26.66 40.90
CA ASP A 413 -3.93 26.18 42.25
C ASP A 413 -4.18 24.65 42.32
N PRO A 414 -3.19 23.83 42.73
CA PRO A 414 -3.36 22.38 42.84
C PRO A 414 -4.53 21.91 43.70
N ASP A 415 -4.94 22.71 44.68
CA ASP A 415 -6.05 22.40 45.59
C ASP A 415 -7.42 22.89 45.06
N SER A 416 -7.46 23.49 43.86
CA SER A 416 -8.70 23.97 43.25
C SER A 416 -9.47 22.87 42.50
N GLU A 417 -10.79 23.03 42.39
CA GLU A 417 -11.62 22.15 41.55
C GLU A 417 -11.20 22.16 40.07
N GLU A 418 -10.59 23.26 39.59
CA GLU A 418 -10.08 23.37 38.23
C GLU A 418 -8.92 22.41 37.96
N ALA A 419 -8.09 22.12 38.97
CA ALA A 419 -6.96 21.19 38.87
C ALA A 419 -7.40 19.73 38.63
N GLU A 420 -8.63 19.36 38.98
CA GLU A 420 -9.18 18.03 38.70
C GLU A 420 -9.49 17.83 37.21
N GLY A 421 -9.86 18.92 36.51
CA GLY A 421 -10.16 18.89 35.08
C GLY A 421 -8.94 18.81 34.18
N VAL A 422 -7.74 19.09 34.70
CA VAL A 422 -6.49 19.07 33.94
C VAL A 422 -5.90 17.66 33.94
N PRO A 423 -5.83 16.99 32.78
CA PRO A 423 -5.30 15.63 32.71
C PRO A 423 -3.80 15.63 32.95
N GLU A 424 -3.32 14.80 33.88
CA GLU A 424 -1.88 14.63 34.11
C GLU A 424 -1.15 14.11 32.87
N ARG A 425 -1.75 13.10 32.22
CA ARG A 425 -1.30 12.56 30.94
C ARG A 425 -2.49 12.41 30.02
N MET A 426 -2.23 12.54 28.72
CA MET A 426 -3.20 12.35 27.67
C MET A 426 -2.83 11.10 26.84
N PRO A 427 -3.77 10.15 26.65
CA PRO A 427 -3.51 8.98 25.82
C PRO A 427 -3.39 9.38 24.35
N TYR A 428 -2.61 8.62 23.59
CA TYR A 428 -2.75 8.63 22.13
C TYR A 428 -4.12 8.10 21.75
N ILE A 429 -4.72 8.65 20.69
CA ILE A 429 -6.02 8.18 20.17
C ILE A 429 -5.79 7.60 18.78
N VAL A 430 -6.18 6.35 18.58
CA VAL A 430 -6.11 5.68 17.27
C VAL A 430 -7.53 5.43 16.76
N ILE A 431 -7.88 6.04 15.65
CA ILE A 431 -9.17 5.86 14.98
C ILE A 431 -8.98 4.85 13.87
N ILE A 432 -9.70 3.73 13.95
CA ILE A 432 -9.56 2.57 13.06
C ILE A 432 -10.87 2.39 12.31
N ALA A 433 -10.82 2.43 10.98
CA ALA A 433 -11.98 2.18 10.13
C ALA A 433 -11.67 1.03 9.16
N ASP A 434 -12.45 -0.06 9.21
CA ASP A 434 -12.22 -1.23 8.34
C ASP A 434 -12.50 -0.92 6.86
N GLU A 435 -13.54 -0.14 6.57
CA GLU A 435 -13.94 0.18 5.19
C GLU A 435 -14.30 1.66 5.06
N MET A 436 -13.31 2.49 4.75
CA MET A 436 -13.54 3.93 4.56
C MET A 436 -14.44 4.23 3.36
N ALA A 437 -14.51 3.35 2.35
CA ALA A 437 -15.38 3.56 1.20
C ALA A 437 -16.86 3.62 1.62
N ASP A 438 -17.26 2.81 2.60
CA ASP A 438 -18.65 2.79 3.09
C ASP A 438 -18.99 4.10 3.85
N LEU A 439 -18.00 4.70 4.55
CA LEU A 439 -18.12 6.05 5.14
C LEU A 439 -18.30 7.12 4.07
N MET A 440 -17.44 7.09 3.04
CA MET A 440 -17.46 8.07 1.94
C MET A 440 -18.75 8.01 1.12
N MET A 441 -19.33 6.82 0.95
CA MET A 441 -20.58 6.65 0.22
C MET A 441 -21.80 7.22 0.97
N THR A 442 -21.75 7.32 2.30
CA THR A 442 -22.90 7.74 3.12
C THR A 442 -22.90 9.24 3.40
N ALA A 443 -21.73 9.81 3.73
CA ALA A 443 -21.57 11.22 4.10
C ALA A 443 -20.24 11.80 3.57
N GLY A 444 -19.97 11.56 2.28
CA GLY A 444 -18.63 11.74 1.69
C GLY A 444 -17.96 13.09 1.95
N LYS A 445 -18.67 14.21 1.78
CA LYS A 445 -18.05 15.54 1.92
C LYS A 445 -17.58 15.83 3.35
N ASP A 446 -18.42 15.55 4.34
CA ASP A 446 -18.12 15.89 5.74
C ASP A 446 -17.05 14.93 6.29
N VAL A 447 -17.21 13.63 6.03
CA VAL A 447 -16.21 12.60 6.40
C VAL A 447 -14.84 12.92 5.78
N GLU A 448 -14.79 13.27 4.50
CA GLU A 448 -13.56 13.65 3.80
C GLU A 448 -12.92 14.88 4.44
N GLN A 449 -13.71 15.92 4.74
CA GLN A 449 -13.20 17.13 5.40
C GLN A 449 -12.61 16.83 6.78
N HIS A 450 -13.26 16.00 7.59
CA HIS A 450 -12.73 15.61 8.90
C HIS A 450 -11.44 14.80 8.77
N ILE A 451 -11.38 13.83 7.85
CA ILE A 451 -10.17 13.04 7.60
C ILE A 451 -9.02 13.93 7.13
N ILE A 452 -9.25 14.86 6.20
CA ILE A 452 -8.24 15.81 5.74
C ILE A 452 -7.74 16.66 6.91
N ARG A 453 -8.64 17.20 7.72
CA ARG A 453 -8.29 18.06 8.86
C ARG A 453 -7.44 17.31 9.88
N LEU A 454 -7.84 16.10 10.24
CA LEU A 454 -7.09 15.23 11.15
C LEU A 454 -5.74 14.86 10.55
N ALA A 455 -5.68 14.42 9.30
CA ALA A 455 -4.44 14.02 8.66
C ALA A 455 -3.39 15.14 8.59
N GLN A 456 -3.85 16.40 8.46
CA GLN A 456 -2.97 17.56 8.37
C GLN A 456 -2.43 18.05 9.71
N LYS A 457 -3.24 17.98 10.78
CA LYS A 457 -2.93 18.66 12.05
C LYS A 457 -2.78 17.72 13.25
N SER A 458 -3.29 16.50 13.20
CA SER A 458 -3.51 15.74 14.44
C SER A 458 -2.29 14.98 14.99
N ARG A 459 -1.21 14.87 14.20
CA ARG A 459 0.07 14.24 14.61
C ARG A 459 0.61 14.78 15.93
N ALA A 460 0.68 16.12 16.08
CA ALA A 460 1.33 16.73 17.24
C ALA A 460 0.55 16.50 18.54
N VAL A 461 -0.78 16.39 18.44
CA VAL A 461 -1.68 16.14 19.58
C VAL A 461 -1.94 14.65 19.81
N GLY A 462 -1.25 13.77 19.09
CA GLY A 462 -1.28 12.32 19.25
C GLY A 462 -2.63 11.68 18.91
N ILE A 463 -3.28 12.14 17.84
CA ILE A 463 -4.44 11.46 17.25
C ILE A 463 -3.98 10.89 15.91
N HIS A 464 -4.29 9.61 15.66
CA HIS A 464 -3.80 8.84 14.53
C HIS A 464 -4.96 8.15 13.81
N LEU A 465 -4.82 7.97 12.51
CA LEU A 465 -5.85 7.35 11.66
C LEU A 465 -5.30 6.06 11.05
N ILE A 466 -6.06 4.97 11.14
CA ILE A 466 -5.84 3.74 10.39
C ILE A 466 -7.10 3.50 9.55
N LEU A 467 -7.01 3.83 8.27
CA LEU A 467 -8.12 3.71 7.34
C LEU A 467 -7.86 2.52 6.43
N ALA A 468 -8.81 1.61 6.32
CA ALA A 468 -8.71 0.47 5.43
C ALA A 468 -9.79 0.54 4.33
N THR A 469 -9.49 -0.04 3.18
CA THR A 469 -10.45 -0.19 2.08
C THR A 469 -10.19 -1.42 1.23
N GLN A 470 -11.26 -2.07 0.79
CA GLN A 470 -11.22 -3.12 -0.23
C GLN A 470 -11.45 -2.61 -1.65
N LYS A 471 -11.77 -1.32 -1.80
CA LYS A 471 -12.08 -0.64 -3.06
C LYS A 471 -11.11 0.54 -3.26
N PRO A 472 -9.81 0.25 -3.48
CA PRO A 472 -8.78 1.28 -3.61
C PRO A 472 -8.95 2.17 -4.83
#